data_AF-A0ABD2Q9B3-F1
#
_entry.id   AF-A0ABD2Q9B3-F1
#
_cell.length_a   1.000
_cell.length_b   1.000
_cell.length_c   1.000
_cell.angle_alpha   90.00
_cell.angle_beta   90.00
_cell.angle_gamma   90.00
#
_symmetry.space_group_name_H-M   'P 1'
#
loop_
_entity.id
_entity.type
_entity.pdbx_description
1 polymer ?
#
loop_
_entity_poly.entity_id
_entity_poly.type
_entity_poly.pdbx_seq_one_letter_code
_entity_poly.pdbx_strand_id
1 'polypeptide(L)'
;MENYMNVVESRFQTTYGGAPVTFGGNSFDEWQKSVRQNMVAVDRVGRPIYEAISASKLPELEPSLIAKIVEVLKSAVHRYYEANIVLGCLDPKSPLFDPNANTPSNAACSVSEASFFKKGQIFGGTYQTCDGPYELCKIHGRKHPLTGEYSCPSDYTPVRLLPTQVIGCVTRVDRGWFWNDYREVCAHTDAFWCSPEGGLQGRISDAYFFGGIFSDTSVNPVTGTKSCPDKFYSFRLGKDLNLCGSVDWDIAVLKSVPFGGLYACQSGNPMTPLIEKYKNPSTKSGNVDSLKQAPKRCPSGYVTHSAGLEDVCQISYCMPSDTFKKVKVRSIHSPPFIKLVSLLSIKCHNI
;
A
#
# COMPACT_ATOMS: atom_id res chain seq x y z
N MET A 1 21.66 40.96 -18.68
CA MET A 1 21.29 40.72 -17.27
C MET A 1 19.79 40.91 -17.05
N GLU A 2 19.16 41.95 -17.60
CA GLU A 2 17.68 42.13 -17.58
C GLU A 2 16.91 40.90 -18.11
N ASN A 3 17.28 40.36 -19.27
CA ASN A 3 16.63 39.15 -19.80
C ASN A 3 16.76 37.91 -18.90
N TYR A 4 17.82 37.82 -18.09
CA TYR A 4 17.99 36.71 -17.14
C TYR A 4 17.10 36.90 -15.92
N MET A 5 17.08 38.11 -15.35
CA MET A 5 16.24 38.42 -14.18
C MET A 5 14.75 38.29 -14.49
N ASN A 6 14.35 38.51 -15.75
CA ASN A 6 12.97 38.39 -16.22
C ASN A 6 12.47 36.93 -16.35
N VAL A 7 13.37 35.93 -16.33
CA VAL A 7 13.01 34.50 -16.47
C VAL A 7 13.29 33.67 -15.21
N VAL A 8 13.84 34.28 -14.15
CA VAL A 8 14.12 33.59 -12.89
C VAL A 8 12.85 33.55 -12.03
N GLU A 9 12.34 32.35 -11.76
CA GLU A 9 11.17 32.16 -10.89
C GLU A 9 11.51 32.21 -9.39
N SER A 10 12.71 31.76 -9.00
CA SER A 10 13.15 31.78 -7.60
C SER A 10 14.68 31.85 -7.47
N ARG A 11 15.15 32.46 -6.37
CA ARG A 11 16.58 32.57 -6.02
C ARG A 11 16.79 32.23 -4.54
N PHE A 12 17.70 31.30 -4.28
CA PHE A 12 18.10 30.90 -2.93
C PHE A 12 19.62 30.80 -2.84
N GLN A 13 20.16 31.12 -1.67
CA GLN A 13 21.58 30.95 -1.32
C GLN A 13 21.65 30.09 -0.06
N THR A 14 22.39 28.99 -0.12
CA THR A 14 22.59 28.07 1.02
C THR A 14 24.08 27.94 1.30
N THR A 15 24.46 27.98 2.58
CA THR A 15 25.85 27.85 3.02
C THR A 15 25.97 26.62 3.91
N TYR A 16 26.94 25.74 3.63
CA TYR A 16 27.24 24.55 4.43
C TYR A 16 28.62 24.69 5.06
N GLY A 17 28.66 24.83 6.38
CA GLY A 17 29.90 25.12 7.11
C GLY A 17 30.40 26.56 6.90
N GLY A 18 31.47 26.92 7.61
CA GLY A 18 31.94 28.30 7.68
C GLY A 18 30.96 29.24 8.40
N ALA A 19 31.22 30.54 8.30
CA ALA A 19 30.35 31.60 8.80
C ALA A 19 29.15 31.82 7.86
N PRO A 20 27.98 32.21 8.36
CA PRO A 20 26.82 32.54 7.51
C PRO A 20 27.16 33.61 6.48
N VAL A 21 26.81 33.40 5.20
CA VAL A 21 26.97 34.39 4.13
C VAL A 21 25.62 35.00 3.79
N THR A 22 25.50 36.32 3.90
CA THR A 22 24.31 37.09 3.47
C THR A 22 24.52 37.69 2.08
N PHE A 23 23.43 37.97 1.36
CA PHE A 23 23.50 38.68 0.09
C PHE A 23 24.11 40.08 0.30
N GLY A 24 25.29 40.31 -0.27
CA GLY A 24 26.03 41.57 -0.16
C GLY A 24 26.87 41.75 1.11
N GLY A 25 27.00 40.71 1.95
CA GLY A 25 27.70 40.80 3.24
C GLY A 25 29.20 40.48 3.15
N ASN A 26 29.55 39.20 3.21
CA ASN A 26 30.92 38.77 3.41
C ASN A 26 31.65 38.54 2.08
N SER A 27 32.93 38.91 2.03
CA SER A 27 33.81 38.52 0.92
C SER A 27 34.02 37.00 0.92
N PHE A 28 34.29 36.44 -0.26
CA PHE A 28 34.63 35.02 -0.40
C PHE A 28 35.82 34.63 0.51
N ASP A 29 36.80 35.52 0.67
CA ASP A 29 37.98 35.30 1.51
C ASP A 29 37.65 35.20 3.01
N GLU A 30 36.72 36.02 3.51
CA GLU A 30 36.28 35.94 4.90
C GLU A 30 35.52 34.65 5.18
N TRP A 31 34.64 34.25 4.25
CA TRP A 31 33.98 32.95 4.35
C TRP A 31 35.00 31.81 4.32
N GLN A 32 35.94 31.81 3.37
CA GLN A 32 36.96 30.77 3.24
C GLN A 32 37.80 30.63 4.52
N LYS A 33 38.17 31.74 5.17
CA LYS A 33 38.92 31.72 6.44
C LYS A 33 38.11 31.06 7.57
N SER A 34 36.80 31.26 7.59
CA SER A 34 35.92 30.72 8.63
C SER A 34 35.63 29.21 8.52
N VAL A 35 35.84 28.60 7.33
CA VAL A 35 35.55 27.17 7.09
C VAL A 35 36.36 26.26 8.01
N ARG A 36 37.63 26.59 8.29
CA ARG A 36 38.51 25.77 9.13
C ARG A 36 37.95 25.52 10.54
N GLN A 37 37.21 26.48 11.08
CA GLN A 37 36.64 26.40 12.43
C GLN A 37 35.24 25.77 12.44
N ASN A 38 34.57 25.74 11.29
CA ASN A 38 33.18 25.34 11.16
C ASN A 38 33.03 24.32 10.01
N MET A 39 33.85 23.27 10.05
CA MET A 39 33.81 22.20 9.06
C MET A 39 32.56 21.35 9.25
N VAL A 40 31.95 20.96 8.13
CA VAL A 40 30.82 20.02 8.09
C VAL A 40 31.10 18.94 7.07
N ALA A 41 30.46 17.78 7.23
CA ALA A 41 30.47 16.77 6.20
C ALA A 41 29.66 17.26 4.99
N VAL A 42 30.35 17.58 3.90
CA VAL A 42 29.74 17.95 2.61
C VAL A 42 29.46 16.74 1.72
N ASP A 43 30.10 15.61 2.02
CA ASP A 43 29.91 14.34 1.35
C ASP A 43 30.07 13.17 2.35
N ARG A 44 29.42 12.03 2.07
CA ARG A 44 29.43 10.84 2.92
C ARG A 44 29.35 9.58 2.06
N VAL A 45 30.18 8.59 2.41
CA VAL A 45 30.12 7.23 1.85
C VAL A 45 29.94 6.25 2.99
N GLY A 46 29.18 5.18 2.78
CA GLY A 46 28.91 4.17 3.80
C GLY A 46 28.53 2.83 3.20
N ARG A 47 28.41 1.83 4.09
CA ARG A 47 27.92 0.49 3.77
C ARG A 47 26.56 0.26 4.45
N PRO A 48 25.71 -0.63 3.92
CA PRO A 48 24.48 -1.02 4.58
C PRO A 48 24.71 -1.52 6.01
N ILE A 49 23.78 -1.20 6.92
CA ILE A 49 23.93 -1.53 8.36
C ILE A 49 24.06 -3.04 8.63
N TYR A 50 23.45 -3.89 7.81
CA TYR A 50 23.56 -5.34 7.96
C TYR A 50 24.98 -5.87 7.65
N GLU A 51 25.83 -5.12 6.93
CA GLU A 51 27.25 -5.46 6.76
C GLU A 51 28.07 -5.18 8.03
N ALA A 52 27.53 -4.42 8.98
CA ALA A 52 28.21 -4.18 10.24
C ALA A 52 28.19 -5.43 11.14
N ILE A 53 27.31 -6.40 10.88
CA ILE A 53 27.14 -7.65 11.64
C ILE A 53 28.00 -8.74 11.03
N SER A 54 28.95 -9.28 11.81
CA SER A 54 29.86 -10.33 11.37
C SER A 54 30.34 -11.18 12.55
N ALA A 55 30.81 -12.39 12.27
CA ALA A 55 31.41 -13.27 13.28
C ALA A 55 32.61 -12.66 13.99
N SER A 56 33.37 -11.78 13.30
CA SER A 56 34.49 -11.06 13.91
C SER A 56 34.06 -10.00 14.93
N LYS A 57 32.84 -9.48 14.84
CA LYS A 57 32.32 -8.46 15.76
C LYS A 57 31.40 -9.03 16.83
N LEU A 58 30.88 -10.23 16.64
CA LEU A 58 30.03 -10.96 17.59
C LEU A 58 30.60 -12.36 17.82
N PRO A 59 31.83 -12.48 18.36
CA PRO A 59 32.52 -13.76 18.53
C PRO A 59 31.81 -14.73 19.48
N GLU A 60 30.95 -14.23 20.37
CA GLU A 60 30.15 -15.01 21.31
C GLU A 60 28.94 -15.71 20.67
N LEU A 61 28.58 -15.37 19.43
CA LEU A 61 27.44 -15.96 18.74
C LEU A 61 27.86 -17.04 17.74
N GLU A 62 27.02 -18.06 17.62
CA GLU A 62 27.23 -19.12 16.64
C GLU A 62 27.00 -18.58 15.20
N PRO A 63 27.81 -18.99 14.20
CA PRO A 63 27.74 -18.46 12.84
C PRO A 63 26.37 -18.52 12.18
N SER A 64 25.58 -19.59 12.39
CA SER A 64 24.23 -19.69 11.84
C SER A 64 23.26 -18.68 12.44
N LEU A 65 23.43 -18.33 13.73
CA LEU A 65 22.64 -17.28 14.38
C LEU A 65 22.99 -15.91 13.81
N ILE A 66 24.28 -15.63 13.58
CA ILE A 66 24.74 -14.40 12.94
C ILE A 66 24.12 -14.26 11.53
N ALA A 67 24.15 -15.33 10.74
CA ALA A 67 23.55 -15.32 9.40
C ALA A 67 22.04 -15.00 9.44
N LYS A 68 21.30 -15.57 10.41
CA LYS A 68 19.87 -15.25 10.61
C LYS A 68 19.66 -13.79 10.99
N ILE A 69 20.48 -13.22 11.87
CA ILE A 69 20.40 -11.80 12.27
C ILE A 69 20.63 -10.89 11.05
N VAL A 70 21.64 -11.21 10.23
CA VAL A 70 21.92 -10.46 8.98
C VAL A 70 20.73 -10.48 8.05
N GLU A 71 20.12 -11.64 7.81
CA GLU A 71 18.93 -11.76 6.95
C GLU A 71 17.73 -10.98 7.51
N VAL A 72 17.50 -11.02 8.83
CA VAL A 72 16.42 -10.25 9.47
C VAL A 72 16.64 -8.74 9.31
N LEU A 73 17.87 -8.25 9.52
CA LEU A 73 18.22 -6.85 9.35
C LEU A 73 18.12 -6.40 7.89
N LYS A 74 18.64 -7.20 6.96
CA LYS A 74 18.55 -6.94 5.52
C LYS A 74 17.09 -6.83 5.08
N SER A 75 16.26 -7.77 5.52
CA SER A 75 14.81 -7.75 5.29
C SER A 75 14.15 -6.50 5.89
N ALA A 76 14.56 -6.06 7.08
CA ALA A 76 14.03 -4.84 7.71
C ALA A 76 14.42 -3.56 6.96
N VAL A 77 15.66 -3.47 6.47
CA VAL A 77 16.12 -2.35 5.63
C VAL A 77 15.36 -2.31 4.32
N HIS A 78 15.19 -3.44 3.64
CA HIS A 78 14.43 -3.52 2.39
C HIS A 78 12.97 -3.06 2.59
N ARG A 79 12.31 -3.52 3.67
CA ARG A 79 10.96 -3.06 4.05
C ARG A 79 10.85 -1.54 4.18
N TYR A 80 11.86 -0.88 4.75
CA TYR A 80 11.87 0.57 4.87
C TYR A 80 11.85 1.27 3.51
N TYR A 81 12.65 0.79 2.56
CA TYR A 81 12.64 1.35 1.21
C TYR A 81 11.30 1.07 0.52
N GLU A 82 10.80 -0.16 0.55
CA GLU A 82 9.52 -0.54 -0.07
C GLU A 82 8.34 0.25 0.49
N ALA A 83 8.27 0.45 1.82
CA ALA A 83 7.24 1.27 2.47
C ALA A 83 7.25 2.74 2.02
N ASN A 84 8.38 3.20 1.50
CA ASN A 84 8.58 4.55 1.01
C ASN A 84 8.60 4.64 -0.53
N ILE A 85 8.36 3.56 -1.27
CA ILE A 85 8.20 3.64 -2.73
C ILE A 85 6.82 4.20 -3.07
N VAL A 86 6.80 5.29 -3.84
CA VAL A 86 5.61 5.88 -4.45
C VAL A 86 5.74 5.73 -5.96
N LEU A 87 5.02 4.77 -6.50
CA LEU A 87 4.96 4.51 -7.94
C LEU A 87 4.10 5.55 -8.63
N GLY A 88 4.56 6.08 -9.75
CA GLY A 88 3.75 6.96 -10.60
C GLY A 88 4.51 7.44 -11.82
N CYS A 89 3.90 8.38 -12.56
CA CYS A 89 4.53 8.95 -13.74
C CYS A 89 5.47 10.10 -13.35
N LEU A 90 6.74 10.00 -13.76
CA LEU A 90 7.78 10.98 -13.44
C LEU A 90 8.00 12.04 -14.53
N ASP A 91 7.31 11.95 -15.68
CA ASP A 91 7.44 12.91 -16.78
C ASP A 91 6.54 14.15 -16.55
N PRO A 92 7.11 15.35 -16.25
CA PRO A 92 6.34 16.55 -15.99
C PRO A 92 5.57 17.07 -17.21
N LYS A 93 5.89 16.61 -18.43
CA LYS A 93 5.15 16.95 -19.65
C LYS A 93 3.94 16.03 -19.86
N SER A 94 3.87 14.91 -19.17
CA SER A 94 2.74 14.00 -19.26
C SER A 94 1.53 14.57 -18.50
N PRO A 95 0.32 14.50 -19.06
CA PRO A 95 -0.90 14.80 -18.31
C PRO A 95 -1.17 13.78 -17.17
N LEU A 96 -0.43 12.66 -17.12
CA LEU A 96 -0.48 11.68 -16.05
C LEU A 96 0.59 11.91 -14.97
N PHE A 97 1.37 12.98 -15.05
CA PHE A 97 2.44 13.31 -14.09
C PHE A 97 1.94 13.26 -12.64
N ASP A 98 2.62 12.46 -11.81
CA ASP A 98 2.37 12.43 -10.36
C ASP A 98 3.51 13.17 -9.65
N PRO A 99 3.26 14.38 -9.11
CA PRO A 99 4.29 15.15 -8.41
C PRO A 99 4.77 14.48 -7.10
N ASN A 100 4.09 13.44 -6.62
CA ASN A 100 4.46 12.72 -5.41
C ASN A 100 5.26 11.44 -5.69
N ALA A 101 5.32 10.99 -6.96
CA ALA A 101 6.01 9.76 -7.32
C ALA A 101 7.53 9.92 -7.25
N ASN A 102 8.21 8.91 -6.72
CA ASN A 102 9.67 8.83 -6.67
C ASN A 102 10.23 7.61 -7.40
N THR A 103 9.36 6.77 -7.96
CA THR A 103 9.72 5.56 -8.70
C THR A 103 8.80 5.46 -9.89
N PRO A 104 9.32 5.20 -11.11
CA PRO A 104 8.49 5.07 -12.29
C PRO A 104 7.55 3.88 -12.14
N SER A 105 6.25 4.08 -12.40
CA SER A 105 5.31 2.97 -12.52
C SER A 105 5.58 2.16 -13.79
N ASN A 106 5.30 0.85 -13.75
CA ASN A 106 5.36 -0.02 -14.93
C ASN A 106 4.31 0.32 -16.02
N ALA A 107 3.37 1.21 -15.73
CA ALA A 107 2.40 1.72 -16.70
C ALA A 107 3.01 2.89 -17.49
N ALA A 108 2.77 2.92 -18.80
CA ALA A 108 3.23 4.01 -19.65
C ALA A 108 2.65 5.35 -19.19
N CYS A 109 3.49 6.39 -19.16
CA CYS A 109 3.12 7.80 -18.95
C CYS A 109 2.29 8.40 -20.11
N SER A 110 1.57 7.58 -20.87
CA SER A 110 0.82 7.99 -22.06
C SER A 110 -0.68 7.81 -21.85
N VAL A 111 -1.44 8.80 -22.32
CA VAL A 111 -2.90 8.78 -22.28
C VAL A 111 -3.40 8.03 -23.50
N SER A 112 -3.47 6.71 -23.44
CA SER A 112 -4.48 6.00 -24.23
C SER A 112 -5.76 5.94 -23.38
N GLU A 113 -6.49 7.06 -23.39
CA GLU A 113 -7.87 7.20 -22.90
C GLU A 113 -8.08 6.75 -21.43
N ALA A 114 -7.61 7.58 -20.49
CA ALA A 114 -7.72 7.40 -19.04
C ALA A 114 -9.15 7.55 -18.48
N SER A 115 -10.13 7.86 -19.32
CA SER A 115 -11.47 8.30 -18.90
C SER A 115 -12.56 7.23 -19.05
N PHE A 116 -12.20 5.98 -19.32
CA PHE A 116 -13.19 4.96 -19.73
C PHE A 116 -14.22 4.62 -18.63
N PHE A 117 -13.78 4.46 -17.38
CA PHE A 117 -14.71 4.33 -16.25
C PHE A 117 -14.85 5.68 -15.55
N LYS A 118 -15.66 6.58 -16.12
CA LYS A 118 -16.27 7.64 -15.30
C LYS A 118 -16.99 6.98 -14.12
N LYS A 119 -16.98 7.65 -12.96
CA LYS A 119 -17.64 7.25 -11.69
C LYS A 119 -18.77 6.22 -11.90
N GLY A 120 -18.50 4.97 -11.57
CA GLY A 120 -19.38 3.84 -11.86
C GLY A 120 -19.31 2.74 -10.81
N GLN A 121 -20.36 1.93 -10.73
CA GLN A 121 -20.46 0.78 -9.85
C GLN A 121 -19.70 -0.39 -10.46
N ILE A 122 -18.45 -0.57 -10.05
CA ILE A 122 -17.59 -1.67 -10.54
C ILE A 122 -16.89 -2.41 -9.40
N PHE A 123 -16.83 -1.82 -8.20
CA PHE A 123 -16.19 -2.45 -7.06
C PHE A 123 -17.13 -3.51 -6.47
N GLY A 124 -16.69 -4.78 -6.46
CA GLY A 124 -17.53 -5.89 -5.99
C GLY A 124 -17.56 -6.10 -4.48
N GLY A 125 -16.95 -5.20 -3.69
CA GLY A 125 -16.78 -5.37 -2.26
C GLY A 125 -15.62 -6.31 -1.89
N THR A 126 -15.55 -6.63 -0.59
CA THR A 126 -14.51 -7.50 -0.02
C THR A 126 -15.09 -8.43 1.03
N TYR A 127 -14.38 -9.52 1.32
CA TYR A 127 -14.67 -10.40 2.44
C TYR A 127 -13.37 -10.98 2.99
N GLN A 128 -13.42 -11.53 4.19
CA GLN A 128 -12.28 -12.12 4.87
C GLN A 128 -12.68 -13.41 5.56
N THR A 129 -12.04 -14.51 5.18
CA THR A 129 -12.20 -15.79 5.86
C THR A 129 -11.30 -15.85 7.09
N CYS A 130 -11.66 -16.71 8.05
CA CYS A 130 -10.85 -16.98 9.23
C CYS A 130 -10.90 -18.47 9.56
N ASP A 131 -9.73 -19.05 9.77
CA ASP A 131 -9.53 -20.40 10.27
C ASP A 131 -8.83 -20.36 11.62
N GLY A 132 -9.24 -21.21 12.57
CA GLY A 132 -8.71 -21.25 13.94
C GLY A 132 -9.78 -21.02 15.02
N PRO A 133 -9.37 -20.52 16.21
CA PRO A 133 -10.26 -20.41 17.38
C PRO A 133 -11.51 -19.54 17.12
N TYR A 134 -12.68 -20.04 17.53
CA TYR A 134 -13.98 -19.40 17.28
C TYR A 134 -14.05 -17.97 17.80
N GLU A 135 -13.50 -17.72 18.99
CA GLU A 135 -13.44 -16.42 19.63
C GLU A 135 -12.69 -15.37 18.79
N LEU A 136 -11.62 -15.79 18.11
CA LEU A 136 -10.86 -14.93 17.20
C LEU A 136 -11.60 -14.80 15.87
N CYS A 137 -12.08 -15.90 15.30
CA CYS A 137 -12.75 -15.87 13.99
C CYS A 137 -14.11 -15.19 13.99
N LYS A 138 -14.81 -15.14 15.12
CA LYS A 138 -16.00 -14.29 15.29
C LYS A 138 -15.65 -12.80 15.15
N ILE A 139 -14.48 -12.40 15.63
CA ILE A 139 -14.02 -11.00 15.60
C ILE A 139 -13.37 -10.66 14.27
N HIS A 140 -12.70 -11.59 13.59
CA HIS A 140 -11.89 -11.27 12.42
C HIS A 140 -12.40 -11.85 11.09
N GLY A 141 -13.28 -12.85 11.13
CA GLY A 141 -14.04 -13.28 9.96
C GLY A 141 -15.05 -12.21 9.55
N ARG A 142 -15.07 -11.88 8.25
CA ARG A 142 -16.00 -10.90 7.67
C ARG A 142 -16.65 -11.47 6.43
N LYS A 143 -17.95 -11.70 6.53
CA LYS A 143 -18.78 -12.08 5.39
C LYS A 143 -19.00 -10.88 4.47
N HIS A 144 -19.20 -11.14 3.18
CA HIS A 144 -19.53 -10.10 2.22
C HIS A 144 -20.93 -9.54 2.51
N PRO A 145 -21.12 -8.21 2.58
CA PRO A 145 -22.40 -7.62 2.97
C PRO A 145 -23.60 -7.96 2.08
N LEU A 146 -23.42 -8.13 0.76
CA LEU A 146 -24.52 -8.47 -0.14
C LEU A 146 -24.90 -9.95 -0.11
N THR A 147 -23.91 -10.84 -0.07
CA THR A 147 -24.17 -12.28 -0.15
C THR A 147 -24.47 -12.87 1.22
N GLY A 148 -24.07 -12.19 2.30
CA GLY A 148 -24.17 -12.72 3.65
C GLY A 148 -23.27 -13.95 3.87
N GLU A 149 -22.31 -14.19 2.97
CA GLU A 149 -21.42 -15.36 2.93
C GLU A 149 -19.95 -14.97 2.68
N TYR A 150 -19.03 -15.93 2.83
CA TYR A 150 -17.59 -15.75 2.52
C TYR A 150 -17.32 -15.95 1.02
N SER A 151 -18.08 -15.27 0.18
CA SER A 151 -18.01 -15.40 -1.27
C SER A 151 -18.35 -14.08 -1.97
N CYS A 152 -17.83 -13.91 -3.18
CA CYS A 152 -18.23 -12.83 -4.06
C CYS A 152 -19.66 -13.03 -4.61
N PRO A 153 -20.33 -11.95 -5.06
CA PRO A 153 -21.55 -12.05 -5.86
C PRO A 153 -21.34 -12.81 -7.19
N SER A 154 -22.41 -13.21 -7.86
CA SER A 154 -22.38 -14.10 -9.04
C SER A 154 -21.58 -13.57 -10.24
N ASP A 155 -21.48 -12.24 -10.40
CA ASP A 155 -20.78 -11.59 -11.52
C ASP A 155 -19.33 -11.21 -11.16
N TYR A 156 -18.80 -11.79 -10.08
CA TYR A 156 -17.52 -11.42 -9.49
C TYR A 156 -16.67 -12.64 -9.12
N THR A 157 -15.38 -12.54 -9.45
CA THR A 157 -14.37 -13.52 -9.06
C THR A 157 -13.61 -13.07 -7.81
N PRO A 158 -13.37 -13.99 -6.85
CA PRO A 158 -12.60 -13.69 -5.65
C PRO A 158 -11.10 -13.59 -5.96
N VAL A 159 -10.48 -12.50 -5.54
CA VAL A 159 -9.05 -12.26 -5.65
C VAL A 159 -8.43 -12.22 -4.26
N ARG A 160 -7.59 -13.20 -3.93
CA ARG A 160 -6.88 -13.24 -2.65
C ARG A 160 -5.77 -12.18 -2.63
N LEU A 161 -6.04 -11.04 -2.00
CA LEU A 161 -5.15 -9.88 -2.06
C LEU A 161 -3.85 -10.11 -1.29
N LEU A 162 -3.97 -10.64 -0.07
CA LEU A 162 -2.86 -10.73 0.89
C LEU A 162 -2.48 -12.18 1.21
N PRO A 163 -1.21 -12.44 1.57
CA PRO A 163 -0.81 -13.72 2.15
C PRO A 163 -1.62 -14.00 3.41
N THR A 164 -1.76 -15.28 3.79
CA THR A 164 -2.44 -15.67 5.03
C THR A 164 -1.84 -14.90 6.19
N GLN A 165 -2.68 -14.15 6.90
CA GLN A 165 -2.25 -13.34 8.03
C GLN A 165 -2.51 -14.10 9.32
N VAL A 166 -1.55 -14.07 10.24
CA VAL A 166 -1.78 -14.48 11.63
C VAL A 166 -2.25 -13.25 12.39
N ILE A 167 -3.46 -13.31 12.93
CA ILE A 167 -4.14 -12.16 13.55
C ILE A 167 -4.13 -12.19 15.08
N GLY A 168 -4.05 -13.39 15.66
CA GLY A 168 -4.10 -13.61 17.09
C GLY A 168 -3.84 -15.07 17.41
N CYS A 169 -3.31 -15.33 18.60
CA CYS A 169 -3.15 -16.69 19.11
C CYS A 169 -3.72 -16.79 20.52
N VAL A 170 -4.28 -17.95 20.83
CA VAL A 170 -4.78 -18.29 22.16
C VAL A 170 -4.03 -19.50 22.67
N THR A 171 -3.71 -19.50 23.96
CA THR A 171 -3.16 -20.68 24.63
C THR A 171 -4.30 -21.55 25.12
N ARG A 172 -4.38 -22.79 24.62
CA ARG A 172 -5.26 -23.82 25.14
C ARG A 172 -4.53 -24.68 26.16
N VAL A 173 -5.23 -25.01 27.24
CA VAL A 173 -4.71 -25.82 28.34
C VAL A 173 -5.57 -27.05 28.46
N ASP A 174 -5.00 -28.20 28.14
CA ASP A 174 -5.62 -29.50 28.40
C ASP A 174 -5.08 -29.99 29.74
N ARG A 175 -5.94 -29.99 30.77
CA ARG A 175 -5.56 -30.44 32.12
C ARG A 175 -5.61 -31.96 32.19
N GLY A 176 -4.45 -32.59 32.33
CA GLY A 176 -4.32 -34.00 32.71
C GLY A 176 -4.21 -34.16 34.23
N TRP A 177 -4.31 -35.40 34.70
CA TRP A 177 -4.23 -35.72 36.15
C TRP A 177 -2.86 -35.35 36.75
N PHE A 178 -1.78 -35.45 35.99
CA PHE A 178 -0.41 -35.23 36.49
C PHE A 178 0.34 -34.08 35.78
N TRP A 179 -0.15 -33.59 34.64
CA TRP A 179 0.50 -32.56 33.84
C TRP A 179 -0.54 -31.74 33.08
N ASN A 180 -0.25 -30.46 32.85
CA ASN A 180 -1.01 -29.62 31.94
C ASN A 180 -0.28 -29.58 30.59
N ASP A 181 -1.00 -29.84 29.51
CA ASP A 181 -0.50 -29.63 28.15
C ASP A 181 -0.92 -28.24 27.66
N TYR A 182 0.06 -27.44 27.25
CA TYR A 182 -0.14 -26.06 26.78
C TYR A 182 0.09 -26.02 25.27
N ARG A 183 -0.97 -25.77 24.52
CA ARG A 183 -0.89 -25.62 23.05
C ARG A 183 -1.31 -24.23 22.63
N GLU A 184 -0.45 -23.56 21.88
CA GLU A 184 -0.79 -22.30 21.23
C GLU A 184 -1.53 -22.59 19.92
N VAL A 185 -2.73 -22.03 19.79
CA VAL A 185 -3.56 -22.18 18.60
C VAL A 185 -3.81 -20.78 18.04
N CYS A 186 -3.40 -20.56 16.80
CA CYS A 186 -3.49 -19.27 16.13
C CYS A 186 -4.69 -19.21 15.18
N ALA A 187 -5.24 -18.01 15.00
CA ALA A 187 -6.20 -17.73 13.96
C ALA A 187 -5.49 -17.16 12.73
N HIS A 188 -5.87 -17.69 11.57
CA HIS A 188 -5.36 -17.36 10.26
C HIS A 188 -6.47 -16.74 9.42
N THR A 189 -6.19 -15.62 8.75
CA THR A 189 -7.18 -14.96 7.89
C THR A 189 -6.70 -14.84 6.47
N ASP A 190 -7.59 -15.07 5.51
CA ASP A 190 -7.38 -14.78 4.10
C ASP A 190 -8.33 -13.67 3.63
N ALA A 191 -7.74 -12.62 3.07
CA ALA A 191 -8.39 -11.39 2.63
C ALA A 191 -8.67 -11.41 1.12
N PHE A 192 -9.93 -11.22 0.74
CA PHE A 192 -10.38 -11.27 -0.65
C PHE A 192 -11.09 -9.98 -1.06
N TRP A 193 -10.84 -9.53 -2.29
CA TRP A 193 -11.65 -8.53 -2.96
C TRP A 193 -12.29 -9.13 -4.20
N CYS A 194 -13.44 -8.59 -4.60
CA CYS A 194 -14.23 -9.12 -5.70
C CYS A 194 -13.98 -8.32 -6.98
N SER A 195 -13.38 -8.96 -7.99
CA SER A 195 -13.14 -8.38 -9.31
C SER A 195 -14.21 -8.83 -10.30
N PRO A 196 -14.75 -7.95 -11.16
CA PRO A 196 -15.76 -8.33 -12.16
C PRO A 196 -15.33 -9.52 -13.03
N GLU A 197 -16.26 -10.43 -13.30
CA GLU A 197 -16.09 -11.55 -14.22
C GLU A 197 -16.64 -11.21 -15.63
N GLY A 198 -16.08 -11.78 -16.70
CA GLY A 198 -16.73 -11.81 -18.02
C GLY A 198 -16.73 -10.53 -18.88
N GLY A 199 -16.38 -9.36 -18.34
CA GLY A 199 -16.23 -8.12 -19.10
C GLY A 199 -16.87 -6.90 -18.44
N LEU A 200 -16.59 -5.71 -18.97
CA LEU A 200 -17.03 -4.43 -18.40
C LEU A 200 -18.23 -3.82 -19.17
N GLN A 201 -18.89 -4.65 -20.00
CA GLN A 201 -20.06 -4.29 -20.81
C GLN A 201 -21.34 -4.70 -20.06
N GLY A 202 -22.18 -3.74 -19.69
CA GLY A 202 -23.47 -3.97 -19.04
C GLY A 202 -23.57 -3.38 -17.63
N ARG A 203 -24.79 -3.39 -17.07
CA ARG A 203 -25.01 -3.05 -15.67
C ARG A 203 -24.59 -4.26 -14.84
N ILE A 204 -23.49 -4.14 -14.10
CA ILE A 204 -23.12 -5.18 -13.13
C ILE A 204 -24.12 -5.07 -11.97
N SER A 205 -24.95 -6.10 -11.80
CA SER A 205 -25.79 -6.26 -10.61
C SER A 205 -24.89 -6.24 -9.37
N ASP A 206 -25.35 -5.65 -8.27
CA ASP A 206 -24.66 -5.81 -6.97
C ASP A 206 -23.25 -5.20 -6.89
N ALA A 207 -22.99 -4.18 -7.69
CA ALA A 207 -21.74 -3.44 -7.69
C ALA A 207 -21.79 -2.18 -6.82
N TYR A 208 -20.67 -1.87 -6.16
CA TYR A 208 -20.50 -0.68 -5.34
C TYR A 208 -19.80 0.44 -6.11
N PHE A 209 -20.23 1.67 -5.85
CA PHE A 209 -19.44 2.85 -6.10
C PHE A 209 -18.28 2.91 -5.11
N PHE A 210 -17.07 3.14 -5.61
CA PHE A 210 -15.88 3.23 -4.77
C PHE A 210 -15.71 4.65 -4.20
N GLY A 211 -15.58 4.76 -2.88
CA GLY A 211 -15.49 6.02 -2.11
C GLY A 211 -14.11 6.29 -1.52
N GLY A 212 -13.08 5.62 -2.04
CA GLY A 212 -11.71 5.72 -1.53
C GLY A 212 -11.37 4.65 -0.49
N ILE A 213 -10.17 4.80 0.07
CA ILE A 213 -9.52 3.80 0.92
C ILE A 213 -8.73 4.49 2.01
N PHE A 214 -8.72 3.92 3.21
CA PHE A 214 -7.93 4.43 4.33
C PHE A 214 -7.45 3.28 5.22
N SER A 215 -6.53 3.59 6.12
CA SER A 215 -6.04 2.68 7.13
C SER A 215 -5.79 3.44 8.44
N ASP A 216 -5.24 2.75 9.44
CA ASP A 216 -4.78 3.37 10.67
C ASP A 216 -3.66 4.40 10.44
N THR A 217 -2.91 4.33 9.34
CA THR A 217 -1.78 5.21 9.04
C THR A 217 -2.06 6.19 7.91
N SER A 218 -2.99 5.87 7.01
CA SER A 218 -3.34 6.67 5.83
C SER A 218 -4.77 7.19 5.89
N VAL A 219 -4.96 8.47 5.57
CA VAL A 219 -6.31 9.08 5.44
C VAL A 219 -6.92 8.76 4.08
N ASN A 220 -8.25 8.71 4.00
CA ASN A 220 -8.98 8.59 2.75
C ASN A 220 -8.78 9.88 1.92
N PRO A 221 -8.20 9.81 0.71
CA PRO A 221 -8.01 10.99 -0.12
C PRO A 221 -9.31 11.70 -0.51
N VAL A 222 -10.45 10.99 -0.50
CA VAL A 222 -11.78 11.56 -0.83
C VAL A 222 -12.29 12.47 0.28
N THR A 223 -12.13 12.08 1.55
CA THR A 223 -12.65 12.83 2.70
C THR A 223 -11.59 13.66 3.43
N GLY A 224 -10.31 13.35 3.23
CA GLY A 224 -9.19 13.91 4.00
C GLY A 224 -9.08 13.36 5.43
N THR A 225 -9.89 12.35 5.79
CA THR A 225 -10.00 11.78 7.14
C THR A 225 -9.89 10.26 7.11
N LYS A 226 -9.72 9.59 8.26
CA LYS A 226 -9.76 8.12 8.36
C LYS A 226 -11.21 7.62 8.42
N SER A 227 -12.02 7.98 7.44
CA SER A 227 -13.43 7.62 7.37
C SER A 227 -13.92 7.49 5.92
N CYS A 228 -15.05 6.80 5.76
CA CYS A 228 -15.75 6.79 4.48
C CYS A 228 -16.55 8.08 4.26
N PRO A 229 -16.83 8.44 2.99
CA PRO A 229 -17.78 9.50 2.69
C PRO A 229 -19.18 9.17 3.24
N ASP A 230 -20.02 10.18 3.47
CA ASP A 230 -21.36 9.94 4.00
C ASP A 230 -22.15 8.96 3.12
N LYS A 231 -22.82 8.01 3.78
CA LYS A 231 -23.57 6.89 3.16
C LYS A 231 -22.73 5.89 2.36
N PHE A 232 -21.43 5.81 2.64
CA PHE A 232 -20.59 4.70 2.20
C PHE A 232 -20.33 3.74 3.36
N TYR A 233 -20.42 2.45 3.08
CA TYR A 233 -20.05 1.38 3.99
C TYR A 233 -18.53 1.20 4.01
N SER A 234 -17.99 0.86 5.18
CA SER A 234 -16.57 0.54 5.36
C SER A 234 -16.36 -0.98 5.28
N PHE A 235 -15.70 -1.42 4.24
CA PHE A 235 -15.29 -2.80 4.01
C PHE A 235 -13.89 -3.00 4.59
N ARG A 236 -13.82 -3.57 5.79
CA ARG A 236 -12.53 -3.89 6.42
C ARG A 236 -11.91 -5.11 5.76
N LEU A 237 -10.62 -5.01 5.46
CA LEU A 237 -9.83 -6.05 4.81
C LEU A 237 -8.46 -6.13 5.48
N GLY A 238 -7.93 -7.34 5.66
CA GLY A 238 -6.66 -7.53 6.33
C GLY A 238 -6.73 -7.12 7.81
N LYS A 239 -5.64 -6.53 8.30
CA LYS A 239 -5.55 -6.03 9.68
C LYS A 239 -6.24 -4.67 9.81
N ASP A 240 -5.93 -3.73 8.92
CA ASP A 240 -6.25 -2.30 9.14
C ASP A 240 -6.85 -1.59 7.93
N LEU A 241 -6.87 -2.24 6.76
CA LEU A 241 -7.33 -1.60 5.54
C LEU A 241 -8.86 -1.48 5.52
N ASN A 242 -9.35 -0.31 5.12
CA ASN A 242 -10.78 -0.03 5.00
C ASN A 242 -11.07 0.56 3.62
N LEU A 243 -11.91 -0.13 2.85
CA LEU A 243 -12.37 0.30 1.53
C LEU A 243 -13.80 0.84 1.65
N CYS A 244 -14.10 1.94 0.97
CA CYS A 244 -15.41 2.57 1.04
C CYS A 244 -16.26 2.20 -0.17
N GLY A 245 -17.45 1.68 0.05
CA GLY A 245 -18.38 1.29 -1.02
C GLY A 245 -19.82 1.73 -0.74
N SER A 246 -20.55 2.18 -1.76
CA SER A 246 -21.98 2.48 -1.64
C SER A 246 -22.78 2.00 -2.83
N VAL A 247 -24.02 1.57 -2.58
CA VAL A 247 -25.02 1.25 -3.61
C VAL A 247 -26.04 2.39 -3.79
N ASP A 248 -26.03 3.41 -2.92
CA ASP A 248 -26.94 4.56 -2.97
C ASP A 248 -26.53 5.48 -4.13
N TRP A 249 -27.25 5.36 -5.25
CA TRP A 249 -26.91 6.04 -6.49
C TRP A 249 -26.93 7.57 -6.36
N ASP A 250 -27.94 8.12 -5.66
CA ASP A 250 -28.19 9.56 -5.58
C ASP A 250 -27.01 10.31 -4.96
N ILE A 251 -26.33 9.69 -3.99
CA ILE A 251 -25.21 10.31 -3.28
C ILE A 251 -23.86 9.78 -3.78
N ALA A 252 -23.79 8.51 -4.13
CA ALA A 252 -22.53 7.89 -4.49
C ALA A 252 -21.99 8.39 -5.83
N VAL A 253 -22.84 8.76 -6.80
CA VAL A 253 -22.37 9.39 -8.06
C VAL A 253 -21.58 10.68 -7.80
N LEU A 254 -21.92 11.44 -6.77
CA LEU A 254 -21.23 12.69 -6.45
C LEU A 254 -19.90 12.44 -5.73
N LYS A 255 -19.90 11.55 -4.74
CA LYS A 255 -18.76 11.33 -3.82
C LYS A 255 -17.84 10.16 -4.21
N SER A 256 -18.17 9.40 -5.25
CA SER A 256 -17.33 8.31 -5.73
C SER A 256 -16.17 8.78 -6.60
N VAL A 257 -15.17 7.93 -6.66
CA VAL A 257 -14.01 8.07 -7.54
C VAL A 257 -13.87 6.80 -8.39
N PRO A 258 -13.30 6.91 -9.60
CA PRO A 258 -13.05 5.74 -10.44
C PRO A 258 -12.11 4.74 -9.75
N PHE A 259 -12.31 3.45 -10.02
CA PHE A 259 -11.55 2.36 -9.40
C PHE A 259 -11.01 1.41 -10.47
N GLY A 260 -9.70 1.21 -10.49
CA GLY A 260 -9.02 0.35 -11.47
C GLY A 260 -8.56 -0.99 -10.91
N GLY A 261 -9.01 -1.36 -9.72
CA GLY A 261 -8.66 -2.62 -9.06
C GLY A 261 -7.56 -2.48 -8.00
N LEU A 262 -7.30 -3.60 -7.32
CA LEU A 262 -6.29 -3.76 -6.28
C LEU A 262 -5.25 -4.81 -6.71
N TYR A 263 -4.04 -4.64 -6.22
CA TYR A 263 -3.00 -5.67 -6.29
C TYR A 263 -2.04 -5.51 -5.12
N ALA A 264 -1.25 -6.56 -4.86
CA ALA A 264 -0.31 -6.57 -3.76
C ALA A 264 0.92 -7.44 -4.08
N CYS A 265 1.73 -7.71 -3.05
CA CYS A 265 2.97 -8.47 -3.16
C CYS A 265 2.81 -9.86 -3.81
N GLN A 266 1.70 -10.58 -3.57
CA GLN A 266 1.46 -11.92 -4.14
C GLN A 266 0.36 -11.97 -5.19
N SER A 267 -0.53 -10.97 -5.23
CA SER A 267 -1.69 -10.93 -6.11
C SER A 267 -1.56 -9.84 -7.16
N GLY A 268 -1.81 -10.19 -8.42
CA GLY A 268 -1.93 -9.22 -9.50
C GLY A 268 -3.29 -8.52 -9.56
N ASN A 269 -3.43 -7.60 -10.51
CA ASN A 269 -4.68 -6.90 -10.78
C ASN A 269 -5.41 -7.53 -11.99
N PRO A 270 -6.45 -8.35 -11.80
CA PRO A 270 -7.23 -8.91 -12.90
C PRO A 270 -8.00 -7.88 -13.73
N MET A 271 -8.19 -6.64 -13.24
CA MET A 271 -8.81 -5.59 -14.04
C MET A 271 -7.93 -5.10 -15.18
N THR A 272 -6.61 -5.32 -15.11
CA THR A 272 -5.67 -4.93 -16.17
C THR A 272 -6.01 -5.59 -17.52
N PRO A 273 -6.02 -6.94 -17.63
CA PRO A 273 -6.39 -7.59 -18.89
C PRO A 273 -7.85 -7.32 -19.29
N LEU A 274 -8.77 -7.14 -18.33
CA LEU A 274 -10.18 -6.85 -18.62
C LEU A 274 -10.36 -5.49 -19.30
N ILE A 275 -9.72 -4.44 -18.76
CA ILE A 275 -9.79 -3.09 -19.33
C ILE A 275 -9.04 -3.03 -20.67
N GLU A 276 -7.92 -3.73 -20.81
CA GLU A 276 -7.16 -3.78 -22.07
C GLU A 276 -7.93 -4.49 -23.19
N LYS A 277 -8.57 -5.63 -22.87
CA LYS A 277 -9.45 -6.35 -23.81
C LYS A 277 -10.65 -5.49 -24.21
N TYR A 278 -11.23 -4.75 -23.26
CA TYR A 278 -12.31 -3.81 -23.56
C TYR A 278 -11.87 -2.74 -24.56
N LYS A 279 -10.70 -2.11 -24.33
CA LYS A 279 -10.17 -1.05 -25.20
C LYS A 279 -9.84 -1.56 -26.61
N ASN A 280 -9.29 -2.77 -26.70
CA ASN A 280 -8.88 -3.38 -27.96
C ASN A 280 -9.43 -4.82 -28.04
N PRO A 281 -10.67 -5.01 -28.54
CA PRO A 281 -11.32 -6.32 -28.64
C PRO A 281 -10.53 -7.36 -29.44
N SER A 282 -9.69 -6.89 -30.37
CA SER A 282 -8.80 -7.70 -31.22
C SER A 282 -7.57 -8.25 -30.48
N THR A 283 -7.34 -7.84 -29.23
CA THR A 283 -6.20 -8.27 -28.43
C THR A 283 -6.41 -9.72 -27.99
N LYS A 284 -5.54 -10.64 -28.40
CA LYS A 284 -5.51 -12.02 -27.91
C LYS A 284 -5.16 -11.99 -26.42
N SER A 285 -6.17 -11.93 -25.56
CA SER A 285 -5.98 -12.08 -24.12
C SER A 285 -5.52 -13.52 -23.88
N GLY A 286 -4.32 -13.69 -23.31
CA GLY A 286 -3.90 -14.99 -22.80
C GLY A 286 -5.00 -15.52 -21.88
N ASN A 287 -5.23 -16.83 -21.92
CA ASN A 287 -6.36 -17.49 -21.28
C ASN A 287 -6.56 -16.94 -19.84
N VAL A 288 -7.68 -16.25 -19.61
CA VAL A 288 -8.01 -15.56 -18.34
C VAL A 288 -8.44 -16.59 -17.27
N ASP A 289 -7.93 -17.82 -17.35
CA ASP A 289 -8.24 -18.93 -16.45
C ASP A 289 -7.32 -18.97 -15.22
N SER A 290 -6.57 -17.91 -14.97
CA SER A 290 -5.71 -17.84 -13.80
C SER A 290 -5.57 -16.42 -13.28
N LEU A 291 -6.43 -16.06 -12.32
CA LEU A 291 -6.24 -14.94 -11.38
C LEU A 291 -4.82 -14.91 -10.76
N LYS A 292 -4.09 -16.03 -10.82
CA LYS A 292 -2.67 -16.19 -10.43
C LYS A 292 -1.65 -15.54 -11.39
N GLN A 293 -2.02 -15.15 -12.61
CA GLN A 293 -1.12 -14.57 -13.63
C GLN A 293 -1.43 -13.12 -13.97
N ALA A 294 -2.40 -12.51 -13.28
CA ALA A 294 -2.69 -11.09 -13.47
C ALA A 294 -1.42 -10.25 -13.19
N PRO A 295 -1.16 -9.20 -13.98
CA PRO A 295 0.03 -8.39 -13.79
C PRO A 295 -0.12 -7.50 -12.55
N LYS A 296 0.97 -7.29 -11.79
CA LYS A 296 1.02 -6.40 -10.62
C LYS A 296 1.20 -4.95 -11.05
N ARG A 297 0.27 -4.43 -11.84
CA ARG A 297 0.27 -3.05 -12.35
C ARG A 297 -1.14 -2.54 -12.54
N CYS A 298 -1.28 -1.23 -12.70
CA CYS A 298 -2.54 -0.65 -13.08
C CYS A 298 -2.87 -0.85 -14.57
N PRO A 299 -4.17 -0.87 -14.92
CA PRO A 299 -4.63 -0.83 -16.30
C PRO A 299 -4.15 0.45 -17.00
N SER A 300 -4.05 0.42 -18.33
CA SER A 300 -3.66 1.61 -19.11
C SER A 300 -4.60 2.80 -18.85
N GLY A 301 -4.02 3.95 -18.49
CA GLY A 301 -4.75 5.16 -18.10
C GLY A 301 -5.01 5.29 -16.59
N TYR A 302 -4.61 4.31 -15.80
CA TYR A 302 -4.65 4.36 -14.33
C TYR A 302 -3.22 4.46 -13.79
N VAL A 303 -3.07 5.19 -12.69
CA VAL A 303 -1.84 5.27 -11.90
C VAL A 303 -2.00 4.49 -10.60
N THR A 304 -0.86 4.00 -10.10
CA THR A 304 -0.78 3.28 -8.85
C THR A 304 -0.79 4.26 -7.68
N HIS A 305 -1.61 3.96 -6.68
CA HIS A 305 -1.53 4.60 -5.37
C HIS A 305 -1.28 3.54 -4.29
N SER A 306 -0.48 3.91 -3.28
CA SER A 306 -0.25 3.05 -2.12
C SER A 306 -1.43 3.14 -1.16
N ALA A 307 -2.07 2.00 -0.87
CA ALA A 307 -3.13 1.90 0.13
C ALA A 307 -2.56 1.79 1.55
N GLY A 308 -1.39 1.14 1.66
CA GLY A 308 -0.69 0.88 2.91
C GLY A 308 0.23 -0.33 2.79
N LEU A 309 0.86 -0.67 3.91
CA LEU A 309 1.70 -1.86 4.06
C LEU A 309 1.08 -2.74 5.14
N GLU A 310 0.78 -4.00 4.80
CA GLU A 310 0.42 -5.02 5.80
C GLU A 310 1.57 -6.01 5.94
N ASP A 311 2.23 -5.96 7.11
CA ASP A 311 3.47 -6.66 7.43
C ASP A 311 4.63 -6.39 6.45
N VAL A 312 4.74 -7.20 5.40
CA VAL A 312 5.73 -7.09 4.30
C VAL A 312 5.09 -6.84 2.94
N CYS A 313 3.75 -6.78 2.88
CA CYS A 313 3.02 -6.76 1.63
C CYS A 313 2.46 -5.37 1.36
N GLN A 314 3.07 -4.63 0.42
CA GLN A 314 2.51 -3.37 -0.03
C GLN A 314 1.21 -3.63 -0.79
N ILE A 315 0.15 -2.92 -0.40
CA ILE A 315 -1.14 -2.96 -1.06
C ILE A 315 -1.26 -1.73 -1.93
N SER A 316 -1.58 -1.96 -3.19
CA SER A 316 -1.69 -0.92 -4.22
C SER A 316 -3.08 -0.92 -4.82
N TYR A 317 -3.59 0.26 -5.15
CA TYR A 317 -4.88 0.45 -5.80
C TYR A 317 -4.74 1.41 -6.97
N CYS A 318 -5.61 1.25 -7.97
CA CYS A 318 -5.49 1.96 -9.23
C CYS A 318 -6.58 3.02 -9.36
N MET A 319 -6.21 4.24 -9.73
CA MET A 319 -7.13 5.32 -10.07
C MET A 319 -6.61 6.13 -11.25
N PRO A 320 -7.46 6.84 -12.00
CA PRO A 320 -7.02 7.80 -13.00
C PRO A 320 -6.16 8.90 -12.36
N SER A 321 -5.10 9.33 -13.03
CA SER A 321 -4.12 10.30 -12.51
C SER A 321 -4.71 11.67 -12.19
N ASP A 322 -5.79 12.05 -12.87
CA ASP A 322 -6.47 13.33 -12.69
C ASP A 322 -7.40 13.35 -11.46
N THR A 323 -7.61 12.21 -10.80
CA THR A 323 -8.51 12.08 -9.65
C THR A 323 -8.04 12.92 -8.46
N PHE A 324 -6.74 12.95 -8.18
CA PHE A 324 -6.16 13.67 -7.03
C PHE A 324 -4.91 14.47 -7.43
N LYS A 325 -5.09 15.66 -7.98
CA LYS A 325 -3.97 16.56 -8.36
C LYS A 325 -3.32 17.32 -7.19
N LYS A 326 -3.61 16.96 -5.93
CA LYS A 326 -3.05 17.66 -4.77
C LYS A 326 -1.63 17.15 -4.51
N VAL A 327 -0.66 18.06 -4.53
CA VAL A 327 0.69 17.82 -4.01
C VAL A 327 0.55 17.56 -2.51
N LYS A 328 0.94 16.37 -2.05
CA LYS A 328 0.95 16.03 -0.63
C LYS A 328 2.36 16.29 -0.08
N VAL A 329 2.46 16.95 1.07
CA VAL A 329 3.71 16.98 1.82
C VAL A 329 4.04 15.55 2.21
N ARG A 330 5.13 15.02 1.67
CA ARG A 330 5.51 13.62 1.87
C ARG A 330 6.01 13.43 3.29
N SER A 331 5.34 12.56 4.03
CA SER A 331 5.87 12.02 5.28
C SER A 331 6.60 10.71 4.97
N ILE A 332 7.79 10.55 5.54
CA ILE A 332 8.55 9.30 5.45
C ILE A 332 7.90 8.30 6.40
N HIS A 333 7.52 7.13 5.89
CA HIS A 333 7.03 6.04 6.72
C HIS A 333 8.22 5.45 7.48
N SER A 334 8.20 5.61 8.80
CA SER A 334 9.23 5.07 9.69
C SER A 334 8.80 3.69 10.23
N PRO A 335 9.75 2.75 10.43
CA PRO A 335 9.46 1.50 11.13
C PRO A 335 8.97 1.78 12.57
N PRO A 336 8.25 0.82 13.21
CA PRO A 336 7.95 -0.53 12.74
C PRO A 336 6.74 -0.60 11.80
N PHE A 337 6.82 -1.50 10.80
CA PHE A 337 5.74 -1.73 9.83
C PHE A 337 4.89 -2.97 10.13
N ILE A 338 5.41 -3.85 11.00
CA ILE A 338 4.76 -5.10 11.38
C ILE A 338 4.04 -4.86 12.69
N LYS A 339 2.72 -5.11 12.72
CA LYS A 339 1.98 -5.17 13.97
C LYS A 339 2.20 -6.53 14.60
N LEU A 340 2.67 -6.53 15.85
CA LEU A 340 2.82 -7.75 16.63
C LEU A 340 1.45 -8.41 16.84
N VAL A 341 1.44 -9.74 16.77
CA VAL A 341 0.24 -10.55 17.02
C VAL A 341 -0.18 -10.34 18.48
N SER A 342 -1.46 -10.07 18.73
CA SER A 342 -1.96 -10.02 20.10
C SER A 342 -2.02 -11.44 20.68
N LEU A 343 -1.29 -11.66 21.77
CA LEU A 343 -1.42 -12.86 22.57
C LEU A 343 -2.58 -12.66 23.55
N LEU A 344 -3.70 -13.31 23.29
CA LEU A 344 -4.82 -13.31 24.22
C LEU A 344 -4.69 -14.52 25.16
N SER A 345 -4.33 -14.26 26.41
CA SER A 345 -4.48 -15.26 27.49
C SER A 345 -5.96 -15.40 27.83
N ILE A 346 -6.58 -16.51 27.44
CA ILE A 346 -7.94 -16.84 27.86
C ILE A 346 -7.89 -17.93 28.94
N LYS A 347 -8.66 -17.70 30.00
CA LYS A 347 -8.77 -18.53 31.20
C LYS A 347 -9.17 -19.97 30.87
N CYS A 348 -8.44 -20.92 31.44
CA CYS A 348 -8.75 -22.35 31.40
C CYS A 348 -10.23 -22.58 31.79
N HIS A 349 -10.99 -23.28 30.94
CA HIS A 349 -12.23 -23.89 31.37
C HIS A 349 -11.90 -25.14 32.18
N ASN A 350 -12.39 -25.18 33.42
CA ASN A 350 -12.47 -26.41 34.19
C ASN A 350 -13.53 -27.28 33.49
N ILE A 351 -13.16 -28.51 33.11
CA ILE A 351 -14.12 -29.57 32.85
C ILE A 351 -14.70 -30.02 34.19
#